data_AF-A0A349GRH5-F1
#
_entry.id   AF-A0A349GRH5-F1
#
_cell.length_a   1.000
_cell.length_b   1.000
_cell.length_c   1.000
_cell.angle_alpha   90.00
_cell.angle_beta   90.00
_cell.angle_gamma   90.00
#
_symmetry.space_group_name_H-M   'P 1'
#
loop_
_entity.id
_entity.type
_entity.pdbx_description
1 polymer ?
#
loop_
_entity_poly.entity_id
_entity_poly.type
_entity_poly.pdbx_seq_one_letter_code
_entity_poly.pdbx_strand_id
1 'polypeptide(L)'
;GLCEKACDYSAIVKLSRPCEKACGVGAIKANKNGVASIDRTKCVSCGACYSACPFGAIESPTHLIDVVSHIKKDEKVVAMFAPSIITQFGVGITLEKIKSLFLELGFTKSIEVALGADMVIEQEAHEMEIREEKMTTSCCPAFYEYIKLHQPDMGRYISHVDSPMMALARKLKEEDPSYKIVFVGPCTAKKVEAAKYGIVDNVLTFTDILSWTDARGIDFKSLASNEIEGTYDGWNFARSGGVAQAVVNKCNKELQLVQMDGIKEGAQAFKQFRVAKCNTLLEGMGCKGGCVCGPSVIQKPLIAKAMLTKLKR
;
A
#
# COMPACT_ATOMS: atom_id res chain seq x y z
N GLY A 1 -3.18 -27.69 19.48
CA GLY A 1 -3.38 -26.33 20.02
C GLY A 1 -3.35 -26.37 21.53
N LEU A 2 -4.44 -26.81 22.16
CA LEU A 2 -4.46 -27.00 23.62
C LEU A 2 -3.47 -28.07 24.10
N CYS A 3 -3.31 -29.18 23.37
CA CYS A 3 -2.31 -30.21 23.69
C CYS A 3 -0.85 -29.73 23.54
N GLU A 4 -0.57 -28.82 22.61
CA GLU A 4 0.77 -28.21 22.46
C GLU A 4 1.06 -27.29 23.64
N LYS A 5 0.09 -26.43 24.02
CA LYS A 5 0.23 -25.52 25.16
C LYS A 5 0.34 -26.24 26.51
N ALA A 6 -0.22 -27.44 26.63
CA ALA A 6 -0.18 -28.26 27.84
C ALA A 6 1.05 -29.19 27.90
N CYS A 7 1.90 -29.20 26.87
CA CYS A 7 3.05 -30.08 26.80
C CYS A 7 4.32 -29.37 27.27
N ASP A 8 4.71 -29.59 28.52
CA ASP A 8 5.90 -28.98 29.13
C ASP A 8 7.22 -29.40 28.45
N TYR A 9 7.21 -30.54 27.76
CA TYR A 9 8.38 -31.12 27.10
C TYR A 9 8.54 -30.69 25.63
N SER A 10 7.66 -29.81 25.11
CA SER A 10 7.64 -29.43 23.68
C SER A 10 7.57 -30.61 22.70
N ALA A 11 7.04 -31.76 23.16
CA ALA A 11 6.94 -32.99 22.37
C ALA A 11 5.82 -32.96 21.32
N ILE A 12 4.90 -31.99 21.42
CA ILE A 12 3.76 -31.82 20.49
C ILE A 12 3.94 -30.50 19.75
N VAL A 13 4.04 -30.56 18.43
CA VAL A 13 4.16 -29.37 17.57
C VAL A 13 2.86 -29.16 16.78
N LYS A 14 2.30 -27.94 16.84
CA LYS A 14 1.20 -27.57 15.94
C LYS A 14 1.76 -27.06 14.62
N LEU A 15 1.66 -27.89 13.58
CA LEU A 15 1.93 -27.45 12.22
C LEU A 15 0.77 -26.56 11.73
N SER A 16 1.03 -25.25 11.64
CA SER A 16 0.12 -24.28 11.02
C SER A 16 0.71 -23.77 9.73
N ARG A 17 -0.10 -23.59 8.69
CA ARG A 17 0.37 -23.01 7.44
C ARG A 17 0.85 -21.57 7.66
N PRO A 18 2.01 -21.16 7.11
CA PRO A 18 2.48 -19.79 7.24
C PRO A 18 1.45 -18.75 6.81
N CYS A 19 0.74 -18.99 5.70
CA CYS A 19 -0.31 -18.10 5.20
C CYS A 19 -1.53 -17.98 6.12
N GLU A 20 -1.93 -19.08 6.79
CA GLU A 20 -2.99 -19.08 7.81
C GLU A 20 -2.55 -18.29 9.05
N LYS A 21 -1.34 -18.52 9.55
CA LYS A 21 -0.76 -17.79 10.69
C LYS A 21 -0.54 -16.30 10.38
N ALA A 22 -0.26 -15.95 9.12
CA ALA A 22 -0.06 -14.58 8.69
C ALA A 22 -1.37 -13.79 8.57
N CYS A 23 -2.49 -14.45 8.26
CA CYS A 23 -3.77 -13.79 8.04
C CYS A 23 -4.37 -13.22 9.34
N GLY A 24 -4.36 -11.89 9.48
CA GLY A 24 -4.87 -11.22 10.70
C GLY A 24 -6.38 -11.31 10.90
N VAL A 25 -7.15 -11.59 9.83
CA VAL A 25 -8.62 -11.74 9.85
C VAL A 25 -9.08 -13.19 9.80
N GLY A 26 -8.14 -14.16 9.79
CA GLY A 26 -8.48 -15.58 9.73
C GLY A 26 -9.23 -16.01 8.46
N ALA A 27 -8.98 -15.35 7.34
CA ALA A 27 -9.62 -15.61 6.05
C ALA A 27 -9.03 -16.81 5.30
N ILE A 28 -7.92 -17.40 5.75
CA ILE A 28 -7.29 -18.56 5.10
C ILE A 28 -7.54 -19.81 5.90
N LYS A 29 -8.08 -20.85 5.26
CA LYS A 29 -8.32 -22.17 5.85
C LYS A 29 -8.02 -23.28 4.85
N ALA A 30 -7.80 -24.49 5.35
CA ALA A 30 -7.81 -25.68 4.50
C ALA A 30 -9.24 -26.01 4.06
N ASN A 31 -9.44 -26.28 2.77
CA ASN A 31 -10.69 -26.81 2.24
C ASN A 31 -10.82 -28.33 2.49
N LYS A 32 -11.90 -28.95 1.99
CA LYS A 32 -12.16 -30.39 2.15
C LYS A 32 -11.05 -31.30 1.61
N ASN A 33 -10.28 -30.83 0.64
CA ASN A 33 -9.16 -31.56 0.03
C ASN A 33 -7.82 -31.25 0.71
N GLY A 34 -7.84 -30.51 1.82
CA GLY A 34 -6.63 -30.06 2.50
C GLY A 34 -5.89 -28.92 1.77
N VAL A 35 -6.44 -28.30 0.73
CA VAL A 35 -5.77 -27.20 0.00
C VAL A 35 -6.12 -25.85 0.63
N ALA A 36 -5.17 -24.91 0.67
CA ALA A 36 -5.41 -23.59 1.26
C ALA A 36 -6.41 -22.82 0.38
N SER A 37 -7.43 -22.25 1.01
CA SER A 37 -8.48 -21.48 0.35
C SER A 37 -8.70 -20.17 1.10
N ILE A 38 -8.96 -19.09 0.34
CA ILE A 38 -9.21 -17.75 0.86
C ILE A 38 -10.72 -17.52 0.89
N ASP A 39 -11.27 -17.31 2.08
CA ASP A 39 -12.63 -16.83 2.31
C ASP A 39 -12.73 -15.35 1.90
N ARG A 40 -13.31 -15.10 0.72
CA ARG A 40 -13.46 -13.77 0.15
C ARG A 40 -14.39 -12.86 0.95
N THR A 41 -15.27 -13.42 1.78
CA THR A 41 -16.18 -12.62 2.63
C THR A 41 -15.45 -11.95 3.80
N LYS A 42 -14.28 -12.47 4.17
CA LYS A 42 -13.44 -11.95 5.26
C LYS A 42 -12.16 -11.29 4.77
N CYS A 43 -11.68 -11.66 3.59
CA CYS A 43 -10.39 -11.23 3.08
C CYS A 43 -10.41 -9.72 2.75
N VAL A 44 -9.44 -8.99 3.31
CA VAL A 44 -9.21 -7.57 3.02
C VAL A 44 -8.13 -7.33 1.95
N SER A 45 -7.73 -8.39 1.24
CA SER A 45 -6.76 -8.36 0.14
C SER A 45 -5.37 -7.77 0.47
N CYS A 46 -4.97 -7.77 1.75
CA CYS A 46 -3.71 -7.17 2.21
C CYS A 46 -2.42 -7.86 1.75
N GLY A 47 -2.50 -9.09 1.24
CA GLY A 47 -1.33 -9.84 0.75
C GLY A 47 -0.40 -10.40 1.84
N ALA A 48 -0.74 -10.30 3.12
CA ALA A 48 0.10 -10.88 4.20
C ALA A 48 0.35 -12.40 4.02
N CYS A 49 -0.63 -13.10 3.43
CA CYS A 49 -0.53 -14.51 3.10
C CYS A 49 0.37 -14.81 1.89
N TYR A 50 0.39 -13.90 0.91
CA TYR A 50 1.27 -13.94 -0.25
C TYR A 50 2.73 -13.88 0.22
N SER A 51 3.10 -12.87 0.99
CA SER A 51 4.48 -12.69 1.47
C SER A 51 4.94 -13.76 2.46
N ALA A 52 4.00 -14.39 3.18
CA ALA A 52 4.32 -15.45 4.13
C ALA A 52 4.49 -16.83 3.47
N CYS A 53 4.12 -17.00 2.20
CA CYS A 53 4.19 -18.29 1.52
C CYS A 53 5.62 -18.56 1.06
N PRO A 54 6.34 -19.56 1.61
CA PRO A 54 7.71 -19.86 1.20
C PRO A 54 7.77 -20.57 -0.17
N PHE A 55 6.64 -20.99 -0.72
CA PHE A 55 6.54 -21.80 -1.93
C PHE A 55 6.03 -21.05 -3.16
N GLY A 56 5.63 -19.77 -3.02
CA GLY A 56 4.96 -19.04 -4.11
C GLY A 56 3.59 -19.63 -4.50
N ALA A 57 2.94 -20.38 -3.60
CA ALA A 57 1.66 -21.04 -3.90
C ALA A 57 0.46 -20.07 -3.88
N ILE A 58 0.61 -18.90 -3.26
CA ILE A 58 -0.36 -17.82 -3.29
C ILE A 58 0.23 -16.74 -4.18
N GLU A 59 -0.51 -16.34 -5.20
CA GLU A 59 -0.03 -15.37 -6.20
C GLU A 59 -1.02 -14.24 -6.42
N SER A 60 -0.49 -13.12 -6.92
CA SER A 60 -1.24 -11.94 -7.33
C SER A 60 -1.05 -11.75 -8.84
N PRO A 61 -2.06 -12.00 -9.68
CA PRO A 61 -1.93 -11.96 -11.13
C PRO A 61 -1.26 -10.67 -11.61
N THR A 62 -0.16 -10.78 -12.34
CA THR A 62 0.57 -9.63 -12.89
C THR A 62 -0.21 -9.01 -14.05
N HIS A 63 -0.15 -7.68 -14.19
CA HIS A 63 -0.71 -6.95 -15.35
C HIS A 63 0.40 -6.58 -16.35
N LEU A 64 1.60 -7.17 -16.22
CA LEU A 64 2.77 -6.80 -17.02
C LEU A 64 2.52 -6.93 -18.53
N ILE A 65 1.88 -8.03 -18.96
CA ILE A 65 1.59 -8.28 -20.38
C ILE A 65 0.58 -7.26 -20.93
N ASP A 66 -0.43 -6.87 -20.13
CA ASP A 66 -1.41 -5.86 -20.53
C ASP A 66 -0.71 -4.50 -20.74
N VAL A 67 0.16 -4.11 -19.81
CA VAL A 67 0.93 -2.86 -19.90
C VAL A 67 1.88 -2.87 -21.09
N VAL A 68 2.61 -3.97 -21.32
CA VAL A 68 3.46 -4.13 -22.50
C VAL A 68 2.63 -4.07 -23.79
N SER A 69 1.42 -4.63 -23.79
CA SER A 69 0.51 -4.53 -24.94
C SER A 69 0.07 -3.09 -25.19
N HIS A 70 -0.18 -2.29 -24.16
CA HIS A 70 -0.53 -0.87 -24.33
C HIS A 70 0.62 -0.08 -24.93
N ILE A 71 1.85 -0.31 -24.44
CA ILE A 71 3.05 0.33 -24.99
C ILE A 71 3.28 -0.07 -26.45
N LYS A 72 3.12 -1.36 -26.81
CA LYS A 72 3.28 -1.83 -28.19
C LYS A 72 2.22 -1.30 -29.16
N LYS A 73 1.10 -0.79 -28.65
CA LYS A 73 0.04 -0.16 -29.45
C LYS A 73 0.23 1.36 -29.57
N ASP A 74 1.37 1.88 -29.11
CA ASP A 74 1.68 3.31 -29.06
C ASP A 74 0.62 4.13 -28.30
N GLU A 75 -0.07 3.51 -27.33
CA GLU A 75 -0.98 4.22 -26.43
C GLU A 75 -0.20 5.07 -25.42
N LYS A 76 -0.81 6.16 -24.93
CA LYS A 76 -0.16 7.05 -23.97
C LYS A 76 -0.16 6.43 -22.56
N VAL A 77 0.84 5.60 -22.25
CA VAL A 77 0.93 4.88 -20.97
C VAL A 77 1.66 5.74 -19.92
N VAL A 78 0.99 6.01 -18.80
CA VAL A 78 1.52 6.83 -17.70
C VAL A 78 1.80 5.95 -16.48
N ALA A 79 3.06 5.90 -16.05
CA ALA A 79 3.47 5.23 -14.82
C ALA A 79 3.29 6.16 -13.61
N MET A 80 2.46 5.75 -12.66
CA MET A 80 2.32 6.40 -11.35
C MET A 80 2.97 5.52 -10.29
N PHE A 81 4.10 5.92 -9.71
CA PHE A 81 4.82 5.07 -8.76
C PHE A 81 4.65 5.51 -7.30
N ALA A 82 4.45 4.51 -6.43
CA ALA A 82 4.16 4.71 -5.02
C ALA A 82 5.36 5.28 -4.24
N PRO A 83 5.13 6.13 -3.22
CA PRO A 83 6.20 6.71 -2.38
C PRO A 83 7.20 5.70 -1.81
N SER A 84 6.74 4.48 -1.48
CA SER A 84 7.58 3.43 -0.91
C SER A 84 8.72 2.97 -1.84
N ILE A 85 8.67 3.28 -3.14
CA ILE A 85 9.65 2.84 -4.13
C ILE A 85 11.08 3.31 -3.81
N ILE A 86 11.20 4.46 -3.12
CA ILE A 86 12.47 5.12 -2.78
C ILE A 86 13.45 4.24 -2.01
N THR A 87 12.95 3.17 -1.40
CA THR A 87 13.74 2.27 -0.54
C THR A 87 13.94 0.88 -1.13
N GLN A 88 13.52 0.64 -2.37
CA GLN A 88 13.31 -0.72 -2.89
C GLN A 88 14.43 -1.21 -3.80
N PHE A 89 15.06 -0.33 -4.59
CA PHE A 89 16.05 -0.69 -5.62
C PHE A 89 17.50 -0.64 -5.14
N GLY A 90 17.72 -0.72 -3.82
CA GLY A 90 19.06 -0.79 -3.22
C GLY A 90 19.68 0.58 -2.95
N VAL A 91 20.91 0.55 -2.43
CA VAL A 91 21.64 1.75 -2.00
C VAL A 91 22.21 2.49 -3.22
N GLY A 92 22.05 3.81 -3.27
CA GLY A 92 22.58 4.66 -4.33
C GLY A 92 21.67 4.81 -5.55
N ILE A 93 20.51 4.15 -5.56
CA ILE A 93 19.46 4.39 -6.56
C ILE A 93 18.51 5.45 -6.02
N THR A 94 18.38 6.56 -6.74
CA THR A 94 17.58 7.72 -6.33
C THR A 94 16.23 7.72 -7.04
N LEU A 95 15.27 8.52 -6.55
CA LEU A 95 13.95 8.64 -7.17
C LEU A 95 14.02 9.21 -8.58
N GLU A 96 14.94 10.14 -8.82
CA GLU A 96 15.18 10.76 -10.11
C GLU A 96 15.55 9.72 -11.17
N LYS A 97 16.37 8.73 -10.79
CA LYS A 97 16.73 7.61 -11.67
C LYS A 97 15.58 6.64 -11.87
N ILE A 98 14.82 6.34 -10.81
CA ILE A 98 13.62 5.50 -10.89
C ILE A 98 12.57 6.15 -11.82
N LYS A 99 12.45 7.47 -11.80
CA LYS A 99 11.55 8.18 -12.71
C LYS A 99 11.97 7.99 -14.18
N SER A 100 13.26 8.09 -14.47
CA SER A 100 13.82 7.83 -15.80
C SER A 100 13.69 6.38 -16.24
N LEU A 101 13.74 5.42 -15.32
CA LEU A 101 13.57 4.00 -15.62
C LEU A 101 12.26 3.74 -16.38
N PHE A 102 11.15 4.36 -15.94
CA PHE A 102 9.87 4.15 -16.60
C PHE A 102 9.88 4.65 -18.04
N LEU A 103 10.56 5.76 -18.33
CA LEU A 103 10.72 6.25 -19.71
C LEU A 103 11.54 5.25 -20.54
N GLU A 104 12.62 4.71 -19.98
CA GLU A 104 13.45 3.68 -20.62
C GLU A 104 12.66 2.36 -20.86
N LEU A 105 11.71 2.04 -19.99
CA LEU A 105 10.80 0.90 -20.17
C LEU A 105 9.71 1.15 -21.24
N GLY A 106 9.62 2.37 -21.78
CA GLY A 106 8.69 2.73 -22.85
C GLY A 106 7.39 3.36 -22.36
N PHE A 107 7.31 3.78 -21.09
CA PHE A 107 6.17 4.61 -20.64
C PHE A 107 6.30 6.01 -21.23
N THR A 108 5.17 6.59 -21.63
CA THR A 108 5.10 7.95 -22.19
C THR A 108 5.43 9.01 -21.13
N LYS A 109 5.03 8.76 -19.88
CA LYS A 109 5.24 9.67 -18.74
C LYS A 109 5.38 8.87 -17.45
N SER A 110 6.15 9.39 -16.51
CA SER A 110 6.27 8.83 -15.15
C SER A 110 6.08 9.93 -14.12
N ILE A 111 5.28 9.65 -13.08
CA ILE A 111 4.86 10.63 -12.07
C ILE A 111 4.84 9.98 -10.70
N GLU A 112 5.29 10.72 -9.70
CA GLU A 112 5.21 10.31 -8.30
C GLU A 112 3.78 10.37 -7.76
N VAL A 113 3.34 9.28 -7.13
CA VAL A 113 2.09 9.28 -6.35
C VAL A 113 2.22 10.10 -5.07
N ALA A 114 3.42 10.53 -4.70
CA ALA A 114 3.63 11.51 -3.63
C ALA A 114 2.88 12.82 -3.88
N LEU A 115 2.73 13.25 -5.15
CA LEU A 115 1.86 14.37 -5.49
C LEU A 115 0.40 14.12 -5.12
N GLY A 116 -0.09 12.90 -5.39
CA GLY A 116 -1.42 12.49 -4.95
C GLY A 116 -1.54 12.44 -3.43
N ALA A 117 -0.45 12.11 -2.72
CA ALA A 117 -0.43 12.15 -1.26
C ALA A 117 -0.53 13.58 -0.75
N ASP A 118 0.21 14.53 -1.34
CA ASP A 118 0.11 15.95 -1.02
C ASP A 118 -1.32 16.49 -1.20
N MET A 119 -2.01 16.10 -2.29
CA MET A 119 -3.41 16.44 -2.51
C MET A 119 -4.33 15.87 -1.41
N VAL A 120 -4.11 14.61 -1.01
CA VAL A 120 -4.91 13.93 0.00
C VAL A 120 -4.67 14.51 1.40
N ILE A 121 -3.44 14.91 1.72
CA ILE A 121 -3.11 15.54 3.01
C ILE A 121 -3.96 16.80 3.19
N GLU A 122 -3.99 17.69 2.21
CA GLU A 122 -4.76 18.94 2.29
C GLU A 122 -6.25 18.67 2.46
N GLN A 123 -6.78 17.69 1.72
CA GLN A 123 -8.20 17.32 1.79
C GLN A 123 -8.56 16.64 3.12
N GLU A 124 -7.74 15.72 3.63
CA GLU A 124 -7.99 15.05 4.92
C GLU A 124 -7.81 16.02 6.09
N ALA A 125 -6.84 16.93 6.02
CA ALA A 125 -6.66 17.98 7.03
C ALA A 125 -7.89 18.90 7.06
N HIS A 126 -8.36 19.36 5.90
CA HIS A 126 -9.57 20.17 5.81
C HIS A 126 -10.81 19.42 6.32
N GLU A 127 -10.97 18.14 5.94
CA GLU A 127 -12.06 17.29 6.44
C GLU A 127 -12.01 17.15 7.97
N MET A 128 -10.83 17.00 8.55
CA MET A 128 -10.63 16.94 10.00
C MET A 128 -10.95 18.28 10.69
N GLU A 129 -10.70 19.40 10.03
CA GLU A 129 -11.03 20.74 10.54
C GLU A 129 -12.52 21.02 10.57
N ILE A 130 -13.29 20.51 9.61
CA ILE A 130 -14.75 20.70 9.58
C ILE A 130 -15.50 19.66 10.44
N ARG A 131 -14.92 18.46 10.65
CA ARG A 131 -15.53 17.43 11.50
C ARG A 131 -15.43 17.79 12.98
N GLU A 132 -16.52 17.62 13.71
CA GLU A 132 -16.55 17.71 15.18
C GLU A 132 -16.41 16.32 15.86
N GLU A 133 -16.17 15.28 15.07
CA GLU A 133 -16.05 13.90 15.52
C GLU A 133 -14.62 13.36 15.34
N LYS A 134 -14.46 12.06 15.56
CA LYS A 134 -13.23 11.32 15.24
C LYS A 134 -13.22 10.91 13.77
N MET A 135 -12.05 10.68 13.20
CA MET A 135 -11.89 10.28 11.79
C MET A 135 -10.88 9.14 11.66
N THR A 136 -11.03 8.31 10.65
CA THR A 136 -10.00 7.37 10.20
C THR A 136 -9.50 7.78 8.82
N THR A 137 -8.24 7.50 8.52
CA THR A 137 -7.73 7.65 7.15
C THR A 137 -8.41 6.67 6.20
N SER A 138 -8.38 6.94 4.89
CA SER A 138 -9.01 6.10 3.85
C SER A 138 -8.01 5.47 2.87
N CYS A 139 -6.77 5.94 2.84
CA CYS A 139 -5.82 5.72 1.74
C CYS A 139 -5.29 4.28 1.58
N CYS A 140 -5.32 3.46 2.66
CA CYS A 140 -4.91 2.06 2.64
C CYS A 140 -6.11 1.15 2.33
N PRO A 141 -6.19 0.50 1.15
CA PRO A 141 -7.39 -0.25 0.76
C PRO A 141 -7.67 -1.45 1.66
N ALA A 142 -6.62 -2.10 2.16
CA ALA A 142 -6.76 -3.20 3.10
C ALA A 142 -7.33 -2.75 4.45
N PHE A 143 -7.01 -1.53 4.90
CA PHE A 143 -7.58 -0.97 6.11
C PHE A 143 -9.03 -0.49 5.89
N TYR A 144 -9.29 0.16 4.76
CA TYR A 144 -10.65 0.54 4.34
C TYR A 144 -11.59 -0.67 4.35
N GLU A 145 -11.20 -1.76 3.67
CA GLU A 145 -11.97 -3.02 3.64
C GLU A 145 -12.04 -3.69 5.01
N TYR A 146 -11.00 -3.56 5.85
CA TYR A 146 -11.06 -4.05 7.24
C TYR A 146 -12.16 -3.36 8.03
N ILE A 147 -12.32 -2.04 7.88
CA ILE A 147 -13.43 -1.33 8.54
C ILE A 147 -14.77 -1.87 8.04
N LYS A 148 -14.96 -1.96 6.72
CA LYS A 148 -16.23 -2.39 6.13
C LYS A 148 -16.63 -3.81 6.54
N LEU A 149 -15.68 -4.74 6.60
CA LEU A 149 -15.96 -6.15 6.86
C LEU A 149 -15.90 -6.53 8.35
N HIS A 150 -14.99 -5.93 9.11
CA HIS A 150 -14.67 -6.37 10.48
C HIS A 150 -14.99 -5.33 11.56
N GLN A 151 -15.28 -4.07 11.19
CA GLN A 151 -15.71 -2.99 12.09
C GLN A 151 -16.82 -2.14 11.45
N PRO A 152 -17.93 -2.75 10.99
CA PRO A 152 -18.91 -2.07 10.13
C PRO A 152 -19.54 -0.82 10.77
N ASP A 153 -19.67 -0.82 12.09
CA ASP A 153 -20.19 0.30 12.90
C ASP A 153 -19.24 1.50 12.98
N MET A 154 -17.98 1.33 12.58
CA MET A 154 -16.99 2.40 12.46
C MET A 154 -16.99 3.04 11.06
N GLY A 155 -17.79 2.52 10.12
CA GLY A 155 -17.78 2.94 8.71
C GLY A 155 -18.07 4.43 8.46
N ARG A 156 -18.78 5.10 9.38
CA ARG A 156 -19.06 6.56 9.29
C ARG A 156 -17.84 7.45 9.53
N TYR A 157 -16.83 6.92 10.22
CA TYR A 157 -15.62 7.67 10.57
C TYR A 157 -14.56 7.64 9.49
N ILE A 158 -14.77 6.86 8.41
CA ILE A 158 -13.83 6.82 7.29
C ILE A 158 -13.84 8.20 6.61
N SER A 159 -12.64 8.75 6.40
CA SER A 159 -12.40 9.91 5.53
C SER A 159 -13.07 9.72 4.16
N HIS A 160 -13.67 10.77 3.62
CA HIS A 160 -14.30 10.73 2.29
C HIS A 160 -13.30 11.00 1.17
N VAL A 161 -12.05 11.31 1.52
CA VAL A 161 -10.98 11.61 0.58
C VAL A 161 -10.56 10.33 -0.14
N ASP A 162 -10.33 10.45 -1.45
CA ASP A 162 -9.80 9.38 -2.29
C ASP A 162 -8.38 8.98 -1.86
N SER A 163 -7.95 7.75 -2.18
CA SER A 163 -6.53 7.41 -1.94
C SER A 163 -5.60 8.21 -2.88
N PRO A 164 -4.31 8.40 -2.53
CA PRO A 164 -3.35 9.11 -3.37
C PRO A 164 -3.27 8.60 -4.82
N MET A 165 -3.41 7.29 -5.01
CA MET A 165 -3.46 6.66 -6.33
C MET A 165 -4.67 7.14 -7.13
N MET A 166 -5.84 7.18 -6.49
CA MET A 166 -7.10 7.55 -7.14
C MET A 166 -7.17 9.06 -7.41
N ALA A 167 -6.77 9.88 -6.43
CA ALA A 167 -6.73 11.33 -6.56
C ALA A 167 -5.85 11.78 -7.75
N LEU A 168 -4.63 11.22 -7.84
CA LEU A 168 -3.73 11.52 -8.96
C LEU A 168 -4.25 10.94 -10.28
N ALA A 169 -4.80 9.72 -10.28
CA ALA A 169 -5.34 9.13 -11.51
C ALA A 169 -6.49 9.93 -12.11
N ARG A 170 -7.42 10.43 -11.26
CA ARG A 170 -8.52 11.29 -11.72
C ARG A 170 -8.01 12.55 -12.37
N LYS A 171 -7.09 13.25 -11.72
CA LYS A 171 -6.47 14.46 -12.27
C LYS A 171 -5.82 14.20 -13.63
N LEU A 172 -5.11 13.08 -13.79
CA LEU A 172 -4.50 12.73 -15.07
C LEU A 172 -5.53 12.40 -16.15
N LYS A 173 -6.65 11.73 -15.82
CA LYS A 173 -7.74 11.51 -16.78
C LYS A 173 -8.47 12.81 -17.16
N GLU A 174 -8.53 13.79 -16.27
CA GLU A 174 -9.04 15.14 -16.58
C GLU A 174 -8.10 15.89 -17.52
N GLU A 175 -6.77 15.77 -17.32
CA GLU A 175 -5.77 16.33 -18.22
C GLU A 175 -5.80 15.70 -19.62
N ASP A 176 -5.84 14.36 -19.70
CA ASP A 176 -6.00 13.63 -20.96
C ASP A 176 -6.75 12.30 -20.73
N PRO A 177 -8.01 12.19 -21.16
CA PRO A 177 -8.81 10.97 -21.02
C PRO A 177 -8.21 9.75 -21.74
N SER A 178 -7.32 9.95 -22.72
CA SER A 178 -6.68 8.88 -23.49
C SER A 178 -5.53 8.19 -22.74
N TYR A 179 -5.06 8.76 -21.62
CA TYR A 179 -3.98 8.14 -20.84
C TYR A 179 -4.37 6.75 -20.37
N LYS A 180 -3.46 5.78 -20.55
CA LYS A 180 -3.50 4.48 -19.88
C LYS A 180 -2.73 4.57 -18.58
N ILE A 181 -3.44 4.58 -17.47
CA ILE A 181 -2.86 4.85 -16.15
C ILE A 181 -2.42 3.53 -15.51
N VAL A 182 -1.12 3.44 -15.20
CA VAL A 182 -0.51 2.27 -14.57
C VAL A 182 0.04 2.68 -13.21
N PHE A 183 -0.56 2.17 -12.14
CA PHE A 183 0.02 2.33 -10.81
C PHE A 183 1.09 1.28 -10.53
N VAL A 184 2.19 1.69 -9.92
CA VAL A 184 3.33 0.85 -9.57
C VAL A 184 3.56 0.93 -8.06
N GLY A 185 3.38 -0.17 -7.33
CA GLY A 185 3.47 -0.13 -5.87
C GLY A 185 3.70 -1.48 -5.18
N PRO A 186 3.84 -1.50 -3.85
CA PRO A 186 4.13 -2.74 -3.12
C PRO A 186 2.87 -3.54 -2.77
N CYS A 187 1.67 -3.06 -3.13
CA CYS A 187 0.43 -3.48 -2.51
C CYS A 187 -0.47 -4.26 -3.49
N THR A 188 -0.85 -5.48 -3.09
CA THR A 188 -1.84 -6.29 -3.83
C THR A 188 -3.25 -5.73 -3.71
N ALA A 189 -3.59 -5.07 -2.60
CA ALA A 189 -4.92 -4.50 -2.39
C ALA A 189 -5.22 -3.31 -3.34
N LYS A 190 -4.18 -2.64 -3.85
CA LYS A 190 -4.32 -1.57 -4.85
C LYS A 190 -4.87 -2.10 -6.18
N LYS A 191 -4.64 -3.39 -6.52
CA LYS A 191 -5.29 -4.04 -7.68
C LYS A 191 -6.81 -4.09 -7.52
N VAL A 192 -7.27 -4.40 -6.31
CA VAL A 192 -8.72 -4.45 -5.99
C VAL A 192 -9.33 -3.06 -6.01
N GLU A 193 -8.62 -2.06 -5.47
CA GLU A 193 -9.07 -0.66 -5.55
C GLU A 193 -9.16 -0.18 -7.00
N ALA A 194 -8.13 -0.40 -7.81
CA ALA A 194 -8.14 -0.04 -9.23
C ALA A 194 -9.31 -0.69 -9.98
N ALA A 195 -9.51 -2.00 -9.79
CA ALA A 195 -10.62 -2.73 -10.41
C ALA A 195 -12.01 -2.23 -9.97
N LYS A 196 -12.16 -1.79 -8.71
CA LYS A 196 -13.42 -1.29 -8.17
C LYS A 196 -13.87 0.01 -8.83
N TYR A 197 -12.94 0.91 -9.14
CA TYR A 197 -13.26 2.24 -9.67
C TYR A 197 -13.07 2.37 -11.19
N GLY A 198 -12.23 1.53 -11.80
CA GLY A 198 -12.03 1.50 -13.26
C GLY A 198 -11.28 2.71 -13.85
N ILE A 199 -10.66 3.55 -13.02
CA ILE A 199 -9.92 4.76 -13.45
C ILE A 199 -8.45 4.45 -13.72
N VAL A 200 -7.87 3.59 -12.88
CA VAL A 200 -6.50 3.07 -13.06
C VAL A 200 -6.60 1.79 -13.90
N ASP A 201 -6.02 1.82 -15.09
CA ASP A 201 -6.13 0.74 -16.08
C ASP A 201 -5.37 -0.52 -15.61
N ASN A 202 -4.15 -0.37 -15.07
CA ASN A 202 -3.36 -1.50 -14.60
C ASN A 202 -2.59 -1.19 -13.31
N VAL A 203 -2.22 -2.25 -12.58
CA VAL A 203 -1.42 -2.16 -11.35
C VAL A 203 -0.29 -3.17 -11.41
N LEU A 204 0.94 -2.66 -11.41
CA LEU A 204 2.16 -3.44 -11.34
C LEU A 204 2.76 -3.38 -9.93
N THR A 205 3.45 -4.44 -9.54
CA THR A 205 4.22 -4.47 -8.30
C THR A 205 5.66 -4.01 -8.51
N PHE A 206 6.39 -3.75 -7.44
CA PHE A 206 7.84 -3.51 -7.56
C PHE A 206 8.58 -4.73 -8.10
N THR A 207 8.13 -5.94 -7.77
CA THR A 207 8.71 -7.16 -8.34
C THR A 207 8.45 -7.30 -9.83
N ASP A 208 7.28 -6.85 -10.33
CA ASP A 208 7.00 -6.79 -11.78
C ASP A 208 7.99 -5.86 -12.50
N ILE A 209 8.21 -4.66 -11.94
CA ILE A 209 9.17 -3.70 -12.50
C ILE A 209 10.59 -4.23 -12.44
N LEU A 210 11.03 -4.78 -11.31
CA LEU A 210 12.37 -5.35 -11.19
C LEU A 210 12.61 -6.45 -12.24
N SER A 211 11.64 -7.34 -12.43
CA SER A 211 11.72 -8.42 -13.41
C SER A 211 11.77 -7.86 -14.84
N TRP A 212 11.02 -6.80 -15.12
CA TRP A 212 11.04 -6.15 -16.44
C TRP A 212 12.36 -5.41 -16.71
N THR A 213 12.89 -4.71 -15.72
CA THR A 213 14.19 -4.03 -15.81
C THR A 213 15.30 -5.04 -16.07
N ASP A 214 15.32 -6.15 -15.33
CA ASP A 214 16.31 -7.24 -15.50
C ASP A 214 16.18 -7.89 -16.88
N ALA A 215 14.96 -8.19 -17.33
CA ALA A 215 14.71 -8.76 -18.66
C ALA A 215 15.16 -7.84 -19.80
N ARG A 216 15.22 -6.52 -19.59
CA ARG A 216 15.76 -5.55 -20.56
C ARG A 216 17.24 -5.25 -20.39
N GLY A 217 17.90 -5.79 -19.37
CA GLY A 217 19.31 -5.53 -19.10
C GLY A 217 19.60 -4.06 -18.76
N ILE A 218 18.64 -3.33 -18.20
CA ILE A 218 18.80 -1.91 -17.86
C ILE A 218 19.56 -1.78 -16.53
N ASP A 219 20.69 -1.09 -16.55
CA ASP A 219 21.40 -0.72 -15.32
C ASP A 219 20.82 0.57 -14.72
N PHE A 220 20.29 0.48 -13.50
CA PHE A 220 19.79 1.64 -12.76
C PHE A 220 20.84 2.74 -12.61
N LYS A 221 22.14 2.38 -12.52
CA LYS A 221 23.20 3.36 -12.28
C LYS A 221 23.46 4.24 -13.51
N SER A 222 23.25 3.73 -14.71
CA SER A 222 23.47 4.47 -15.96
C SER A 222 22.30 5.38 -16.35
N LEU A 223 21.16 5.29 -15.65
CA LEU A 223 20.00 6.14 -15.92
C LEU A 223 20.28 7.61 -15.61
N ALA A 224 19.79 8.48 -16.48
CA ALA A 224 19.74 9.92 -16.23
C ALA A 224 18.86 10.23 -15.02
N SER A 225 19.12 11.36 -14.36
CA SER A 225 18.27 11.86 -13.27
C SER A 225 17.21 12.80 -13.83
N ASN A 226 15.94 12.55 -13.53
CA ASN A 226 14.82 13.46 -13.81
C ASN A 226 14.29 14.10 -12.53
N GLU A 227 13.76 15.33 -12.63
CA GLU A 227 13.20 16.04 -11.47
C GLU A 227 12.04 15.28 -10.83
N ILE A 228 11.96 15.38 -9.51
CA ILE A 228 10.94 14.77 -8.65
C ILE A 228 9.95 15.83 -8.18
N GLU A 229 8.69 15.46 -8.04
CA GLU A 229 7.60 16.41 -7.77
C GLU A 229 7.05 16.36 -6.33
N GLY A 230 7.24 15.23 -5.63
CA GLY A 230 6.62 15.00 -4.32
C GLY A 230 7.25 15.79 -3.17
N THR A 231 6.45 16.14 -2.16
CA THR A 231 7.02 16.69 -0.90
C THR A 231 7.50 15.59 0.04
N TYR A 232 8.23 15.99 1.08
CA TYR A 232 8.64 15.10 2.17
C TYR A 232 7.44 14.40 2.84
N ASP A 233 6.35 15.12 3.10
CA ASP A 233 5.17 14.56 3.74
C ASP A 233 4.49 13.54 2.80
N GLY A 234 4.42 13.84 1.51
CA GLY A 234 3.97 12.90 0.48
C GLY A 234 4.81 11.61 0.41
N TRP A 235 6.14 11.70 0.57
CA TRP A 235 7.00 10.52 0.68
C TRP A 235 6.76 9.73 1.97
N ASN A 236 6.49 10.44 3.05
CA ASN A 236 6.33 9.86 4.38
C ASN A 236 5.08 8.98 4.51
N PHE A 237 4.10 9.09 3.59
CA PHE A 237 2.95 8.17 3.48
C PHE A 237 3.37 6.69 3.37
N ALA A 238 4.61 6.44 2.95
CA ALA A 238 5.14 5.09 2.81
C ALA A 238 5.29 4.34 4.15
N ARG A 239 5.36 5.04 5.30
CA ARG A 239 5.48 4.43 6.64
C ARG A 239 4.20 4.58 7.45
N SER A 240 3.99 3.65 8.38
CA SER A 240 2.92 3.79 9.37
C SER A 240 3.20 4.95 10.32
N GLY A 241 2.16 5.73 10.62
CA GLY A 241 2.23 7.02 11.31
C GLY A 241 2.54 8.20 10.38
N GLY A 242 2.89 7.94 9.12
CA GLY A 242 3.29 8.97 8.16
C GLY A 242 2.13 9.84 7.69
N VAL A 243 0.95 9.24 7.51
CA VAL A 243 -0.25 9.93 7.03
C VAL A 243 -0.81 10.81 8.14
N ALA A 244 -0.98 10.26 9.35
CA ALA A 244 -1.45 11.02 10.50
C ALA A 244 -0.52 12.20 10.81
N GLN A 245 0.80 12.01 10.74
CA GLN A 245 1.73 13.11 10.96
C GLN A 245 1.59 14.21 9.90
N ALA A 246 1.43 13.83 8.62
CA ALA A 246 1.23 14.80 7.55
C ALA A 246 -0.08 15.58 7.71
N VAL A 247 -1.17 14.93 8.12
CA VAL A 247 -2.44 15.60 8.44
C VAL A 247 -2.27 16.54 9.63
N VAL A 248 -1.56 16.13 10.68
CA VAL A 248 -1.25 17.00 11.84
C VAL A 248 -0.44 18.22 11.42
N ASN A 249 0.51 18.09 10.49
CA ASN A 249 1.31 19.22 10.02
C ASN A 249 0.48 20.29 9.29
N LYS A 250 -0.72 19.95 8.80
CA LYS A 250 -1.59 20.81 8.01
C LYS A 250 -2.88 21.22 8.70
N CYS A 251 -3.35 20.43 9.67
CA CYS A 251 -4.56 20.69 10.42
C CYS A 251 -4.28 21.70 11.55
N ASN A 252 -5.10 22.73 11.67
CA ASN A 252 -4.98 23.72 12.73
C ASN A 252 -5.49 23.24 14.10
N LYS A 253 -6.16 22.10 14.15
CA LYS A 253 -6.67 21.51 15.40
C LYS A 253 -5.60 20.66 16.09
N GLU A 254 -5.63 20.66 17.42
CA GLU A 254 -4.89 19.66 18.19
C GLU A 254 -5.57 18.29 18.03
N LEU A 255 -4.83 17.33 17.45
CA LEU A 255 -5.34 16.00 17.16
C LEU A 255 -4.74 14.95 18.10
N GLN A 256 -5.60 14.06 18.60
CA GLN A 256 -5.14 12.82 19.23
C GLN A 256 -4.94 11.76 18.14
N LEU A 257 -3.80 11.05 18.17
CA LEU A 257 -3.51 10.01 17.19
C LEU A 257 -3.73 8.60 17.76
N VAL A 258 -4.37 7.75 16.97
CA VAL A 258 -4.41 6.30 17.17
C VAL A 258 -3.84 5.64 15.92
N GLN A 259 -3.07 4.58 16.08
CA GLN A 259 -2.41 3.91 14.96
C GLN A 259 -2.80 2.43 14.93
N MET A 260 -3.09 1.92 13.73
CA MET A 260 -3.17 0.49 13.45
C MET A 260 -2.02 0.11 12.52
N ASP A 261 -0.95 -0.47 13.08
CA ASP A 261 0.23 -0.89 12.31
C ASP A 261 0.15 -2.37 11.90
N GLY A 262 -0.75 -2.64 10.95
CA GLY A 262 -1.02 -3.97 10.43
C GLY A 262 -2.36 -4.53 10.90
N ILE A 263 -3.00 -5.34 10.03
CA ILE A 263 -4.34 -5.90 10.27
C ILE A 263 -4.48 -6.66 11.60
N LYS A 264 -3.40 -7.29 12.09
CA LYS A 264 -3.42 -8.03 13.37
C LYS A 264 -3.66 -7.14 14.59
N GLU A 265 -3.34 -5.85 14.49
CA GLU A 265 -3.48 -4.88 15.57
C GLU A 265 -4.86 -4.19 15.54
N GLY A 266 -5.69 -4.48 14.52
CA GLY A 266 -6.97 -3.83 14.30
C GLY A 266 -7.94 -3.91 15.48
N ALA A 267 -8.09 -5.08 16.11
CA ALA A 267 -9.00 -5.23 17.26
C ALA A 267 -8.62 -4.30 18.43
N GLN A 268 -7.32 -4.15 18.69
CA GLN A 268 -6.82 -3.25 19.74
C GLN A 268 -6.98 -1.78 19.35
N ALA A 269 -6.61 -1.42 18.11
CA ALA A 269 -6.71 -0.05 17.62
C ALA A 269 -8.16 0.46 17.64
N PHE A 270 -9.13 -0.35 17.20
CA PHE A 270 -10.54 0.04 17.24
C PHE A 270 -11.13 0.03 18.64
N LYS A 271 -10.63 -0.80 19.57
CA LYS A 271 -11.01 -0.69 20.99
C LYS A 271 -10.61 0.68 21.56
N GLN A 272 -9.40 1.15 21.24
CA GLN A 272 -8.93 2.48 21.65
C GLN A 272 -9.73 3.59 20.96
N PHE A 273 -9.96 3.47 19.65
CA PHE A 273 -10.71 4.48 18.88
C PHE A 273 -12.16 4.63 19.32
N ARG A 274 -12.81 3.57 19.82
CA ARG A 274 -14.19 3.62 20.33
C ARG A 274 -14.36 4.55 21.52
N VAL A 275 -13.39 4.54 22.43
CA VAL A 275 -13.38 5.35 23.65
C VAL A 275 -12.64 6.68 23.50
N ALA A 276 -12.01 6.92 22.34
CA ALA A 276 -11.29 8.14 22.06
C ALA A 276 -12.23 9.34 21.94
N LYS A 277 -11.70 10.52 22.25
CA LYS A 277 -12.44 11.79 22.21
C LYS A 277 -12.68 12.24 20.77
N CYS A 278 -13.52 13.27 20.59
CA CYS A 278 -13.53 14.04 19.35
C CYS A 278 -12.13 14.57 19.02
N ASN A 279 -11.89 14.92 17.75
CA ASN A 279 -10.57 15.30 17.25
C ASN A 279 -9.51 14.16 17.32
N THR A 280 -9.95 12.90 17.38
CA THR A 280 -9.04 11.76 17.23
C THR A 280 -8.95 11.32 15.77
N LEU A 281 -7.73 11.25 15.24
CA LEU A 281 -7.43 10.65 13.94
C LEU A 281 -6.84 9.26 14.13
N LEU A 282 -7.47 8.25 13.53
CA LEU A 282 -6.92 6.89 13.45
C LEU A 282 -6.31 6.64 12.07
N GLU A 283 -4.98 6.52 12.03
CA GLU A 283 -4.30 6.03 10.83
C GLU A 283 -4.28 4.51 10.84
N GLY A 284 -4.81 3.92 9.76
CA GLY A 284 -4.74 2.48 9.56
C GLY A 284 -3.89 2.06 8.38
N MET A 285 -2.90 1.22 8.65
CA MET A 285 -2.08 0.55 7.64
C MET A 285 -2.31 -0.96 7.71
N GLY A 286 -2.61 -1.59 6.58
CA GLY A 286 -2.81 -3.05 6.52
C GLY A 286 -1.52 -3.85 6.74
N CYS A 287 -0.36 -3.25 6.43
CA CYS A 287 0.96 -3.87 6.55
C CYS A 287 1.72 -3.27 7.73
N LYS A 288 2.38 -4.13 8.53
CA LYS A 288 3.19 -3.69 9.66
C LYS A 288 4.43 -2.97 9.17
N GLY A 289 4.61 -1.71 9.57
CA GLY A 289 5.60 -0.77 9.06
C GLY A 289 5.11 0.13 7.92
N GLY A 290 3.86 -0.01 7.46
CA GLY A 290 3.34 0.73 6.31
C GLY A 290 3.70 0.12 4.95
N CYS A 291 3.52 0.89 3.89
CA CYS A 291 3.72 0.45 2.49
C CYS A 291 5.17 0.02 2.18
N VAL A 292 6.18 0.56 2.85
CA VAL A 292 7.59 0.09 2.74
C VAL A 292 7.79 -1.36 3.19
N CYS A 293 6.79 -1.95 3.84
CA CYS A 293 6.74 -3.35 4.26
C CYS A 293 5.57 -4.10 3.61
N GLY A 294 5.06 -3.57 2.50
CA GLY A 294 3.95 -4.16 1.74
C GLY A 294 4.28 -5.53 1.16
N PRO A 295 3.27 -6.23 0.60
CA PRO A 295 3.43 -7.62 0.24
C PRO A 295 4.42 -7.90 -0.89
N SER A 296 4.62 -6.96 -1.80
CA SER A 296 5.48 -7.08 -2.98
C SER A 296 6.66 -6.08 -2.94
N VAL A 297 7.26 -5.92 -1.76
CA VAL A 297 8.51 -5.18 -1.57
C VAL A 297 9.71 -6.01 -1.98
N ILE A 298 10.77 -5.35 -2.46
CA ILE A 298 12.04 -5.99 -2.82
C ILE A 298 12.99 -5.96 -1.63
N GLN A 299 13.05 -4.82 -0.95
CA GLN A 299 14.01 -4.59 0.12
C GLN A 299 13.52 -5.12 1.47
N LYS A 300 14.45 -5.60 2.29
CA LYS A 300 14.12 -6.03 3.66
C LYS A 300 13.50 -4.86 4.45
N PRO A 301 12.37 -5.09 5.16
CA PRO A 301 11.68 -4.06 5.96
C PRO A 301 12.57 -3.20 6.84
N LEU A 302 13.54 -3.81 7.53
CA LEU A 302 14.47 -3.08 8.41
C LEU A 302 15.34 -2.08 7.65
N ILE A 303 15.86 -2.48 6.49
CA ILE A 303 16.71 -1.62 5.66
C ILE A 303 15.85 -0.53 5.03
N ALA A 304 14.67 -0.88 4.52
CA ALA A 304 13.76 0.07 3.91
C ALA A 304 13.36 1.18 4.90
N LYS A 305 13.00 0.83 6.14
CA LYS A 305 12.71 1.82 7.20
C LYS A 305 13.93 2.70 7.51
N ALA A 306 15.13 2.12 7.60
CA ALA A 306 16.34 2.88 7.88
C ALA A 306 16.68 3.87 6.75
N MET A 307 16.48 3.48 5.48
CA MET A 307 16.65 4.36 4.32
C MET A 307 15.63 5.50 4.34
N LEU A 308 14.37 5.20 4.64
CA LEU A 308 13.32 6.22 4.70
C LEU A 308 13.59 7.27 5.80
N THR A 309 14.11 6.87 6.96
CA THR A 309 14.47 7.81 8.04
C THR A 309 15.67 8.70 7.70
N LYS A 310 16.54 8.25 6.79
CA LYS A 310 17.68 9.06 6.30
C LYS A 310 17.26 10.11 5.29
N LEU A 311 16.08 9.95 4.67
CA LEU A 311 15.45 11.03 3.95
C LEU A 311 14.99 12.04 4.99
N LYS A 312 15.77 13.10 5.12
CA LYS A 312 15.39 14.34 5.78
C LYS A 312 15.74 15.44 4.79
N ARG A 313 14.97 16.53 4.84
CA ARG A 313 15.26 17.77 4.14
C ARG A 313 16.76 18.10 4.14
#